data_AF-A0A2A6NYW8-F1
#
_entry.id   AF-A0A2A6NYW8-F1
#
_cell.length_a   1.000
_cell.length_b   1.000
_cell.length_c   1.000
_cell.angle_alpha   90.00
_cell.angle_beta   90.00
_cell.angle_gamma   90.00
#
_symmetry.space_group_name_H-M   'P 1'
#
loop_
_entity.id
_entity.type
_entity.pdbx_description
1 polymer ?
#
loop_
_entity_poly.entity_id
_entity_poly.type
_entity_poly.pdbx_seq_one_letter_code
_entity_poly.pdbx_strand_id
1 'polypeptide(L)'
;MHYRSIVDMNATIARNLHRLPGGIDLVVGIPRSGMLAANLFSLTTNIQMTDLDSFVAGKVFSSGITKRSAALGRTMAEMRRILILDDSINGGSAMREARVRAAAAGVSRDQLIFAAVYGTYERYDEADLVFELVPQPRLFQWNIMHHKFLGQSCVDIDGVLCFDPTHLENDDGPAYLSFLAQARPLHVPTRKIAYLVTSRLEKYRPQTEAWLASQGVDYGELVMLDLPSKAERQRLAAHGRFKADFYKRSDAVLFIESEHDQAVNIAKLSGKPVLCIESQLMISPDMLWLSEQLKQATTSEGRKAMLKTMARTVLGETGYQTLKSRMRKPA
;
A
#
# COMPACT_ATOMS: atom_id res chain seq x y z
N MET A 1 -5.78 11.63 0.04
CA MET A 1 -4.76 10.64 0.41
C MET A 1 -4.41 9.82 -0.83
N HIS A 2 -3.17 9.85 -1.29
CA HIS A 2 -2.75 9.12 -2.49
C HIS A 2 -2.15 7.77 -2.11
N TYR A 3 -2.94 6.70 -2.24
CA TYR A 3 -2.52 5.34 -1.92
C TYR A 3 -2.03 4.60 -3.17
N ARG A 4 -1.00 3.75 -3.03
CA ARG A 4 -0.58 2.79 -4.07
C ARG A 4 -0.44 1.39 -3.48
N SER A 5 -1.08 0.45 -4.14
CA SER A 5 -0.97 -0.99 -3.91
C SER A 5 0.23 -1.60 -4.64
N ILE A 6 0.49 -2.88 -4.37
CA ILE A 6 1.44 -3.70 -5.13
C ILE A 6 1.00 -3.81 -6.60
N VAL A 7 -0.30 -3.90 -6.85
CA VAL A 7 -0.87 -3.94 -8.21
C VAL A 7 -0.55 -2.64 -8.95
N ASP A 8 -0.73 -1.50 -8.27
CA ASP A 8 -0.39 -0.20 -8.85
C ASP A 8 1.11 -0.08 -9.14
N MET A 9 1.97 -0.59 -8.24
CA MET A 9 3.42 -0.59 -8.48
C MET A 9 3.78 -1.39 -9.73
N ASN A 10 3.25 -2.61 -9.85
CA ASN A 10 3.52 -3.45 -11.00
C ASN A 10 3.05 -2.80 -12.32
N ALA A 11 1.84 -2.24 -12.32
CA ALA A 11 1.29 -1.53 -13.48
C ALA A 11 2.10 -0.27 -13.82
N THR A 12 2.62 0.43 -12.82
CA THR A 12 3.45 1.63 -12.98
C THR A 12 4.80 1.28 -13.59
N ILE A 13 5.45 0.23 -13.11
CA ILE A 13 6.68 -0.30 -13.69
C ILE A 13 6.46 -0.66 -15.16
N ALA A 14 5.48 -1.54 -15.45
CA ALA A 14 5.22 -2.01 -16.81
C ALA A 14 4.92 -0.87 -17.79
N ARG A 15 4.14 0.13 -17.38
CA ARG A 15 3.79 1.28 -18.23
C ARG A 15 4.96 2.21 -18.50
N ASN A 16 6.01 2.20 -17.67
CA ASN A 16 7.14 3.13 -17.76
C ASN A 16 8.43 2.50 -18.30
N LEU A 17 8.46 1.20 -18.62
CA LEU A 17 9.64 0.53 -19.17
C LEU A 17 10.21 1.22 -20.41
N HIS A 18 9.35 1.77 -21.28
CA HIS A 18 9.73 2.49 -22.50
C HIS A 18 10.57 3.75 -22.25
N ARG A 19 10.59 4.28 -21.02
CA ARG A 19 11.39 5.46 -20.64
C ARG A 19 12.81 5.11 -20.22
N LEU A 20 13.07 3.83 -19.94
CA LEU A 20 14.40 3.35 -19.60
C LEU A 20 15.21 3.07 -20.87
N PRO A 21 16.54 3.26 -20.83
CA PRO A 21 17.38 2.85 -21.93
C PRO A 21 17.32 1.33 -22.12
N GLY A 22 17.37 0.87 -23.37
CA GLY A 22 17.36 -0.58 -23.69
C GLY A 22 18.62 -1.30 -23.19
N GLY A 23 18.60 -2.63 -23.11
CA GLY A 23 19.79 -3.41 -22.75
C GLY A 23 20.25 -3.23 -21.30
N ILE A 24 19.32 -3.04 -20.36
CA ILE A 24 19.61 -3.19 -18.93
C ILE A 24 19.93 -4.66 -18.66
N ASP A 25 21.05 -4.91 -17.99
CA ASP A 25 21.56 -6.27 -17.74
C ASP A 25 21.20 -6.76 -16.33
N LEU A 26 21.08 -5.83 -15.38
CA LEU A 26 20.84 -6.09 -13.96
C LEU A 26 19.95 -5.00 -13.34
N VAL A 27 18.99 -5.41 -12.52
CA VAL A 27 18.29 -4.51 -11.59
C VAL A 27 18.74 -4.76 -10.15
N VAL A 28 19.11 -3.70 -9.45
CA VAL A 28 19.55 -3.72 -8.05
C VAL A 28 18.49 -3.01 -7.23
N GLY A 29 17.83 -3.73 -6.33
CA GLY A 29 16.87 -3.14 -5.41
C GLY A 29 17.57 -2.52 -4.21
N ILE A 30 17.18 -1.31 -3.82
CA ILE A 30 17.59 -0.71 -2.55
C ILE A 30 16.76 -1.35 -1.42
N PRO A 31 17.38 -2.00 -0.41
CA PRO A 31 16.63 -2.60 0.69
C PRO A 31 15.88 -1.58 1.56
N ARG A 32 14.68 -1.86 2.06
CA ARG A 32 13.87 -3.08 1.87
C ARG A 32 12.82 -2.94 0.78
N SER A 33 12.15 -1.79 0.66
CA SER A 33 11.01 -1.63 -0.24
C SER A 33 11.41 -1.56 -1.73
N GLY A 34 12.59 -1.02 -2.06
CA GLY A 34 13.14 -1.10 -3.40
C GLY A 34 13.37 -2.53 -3.90
N MET A 35 13.56 -3.52 -3.01
CA MET A 35 13.60 -4.93 -3.40
C MET A 35 12.28 -5.45 -3.97
N LEU A 36 11.15 -4.99 -3.43
CA LEU A 36 9.84 -5.31 -3.99
C LEU A 36 9.72 -4.76 -5.42
N ALA A 37 10.10 -3.49 -5.62
CA ALA A 37 10.10 -2.86 -6.93
C ALA A 37 11.03 -3.57 -7.93
N ALA A 38 12.26 -3.89 -7.52
CA ALA A 38 13.25 -4.59 -8.33
C ALA A 38 12.79 -6.00 -8.73
N ASN A 39 12.10 -6.72 -7.83
CA ASN A 39 11.55 -8.03 -8.13
C ASN A 39 10.43 -7.95 -9.18
N LEU A 40 9.47 -7.04 -8.99
CA LEU A 40 8.41 -6.80 -9.98
C LEU A 40 8.99 -6.40 -11.35
N PHE A 41 10.01 -5.55 -11.35
CA PHE A 41 10.73 -5.16 -12.56
C PHE A 41 11.37 -6.38 -13.24
N SER A 42 12.19 -7.14 -12.50
CA SER A 42 12.89 -8.34 -12.97
C SER A 42 11.95 -9.36 -13.60
N LEU A 43 10.83 -9.68 -12.94
CA LEU A 43 9.85 -10.65 -13.44
C LEU A 43 9.12 -10.16 -14.70
N THR A 44 8.87 -8.85 -14.80
CA THR A 44 8.21 -8.21 -15.95
C THR A 44 9.13 -8.17 -17.16
N THR A 45 10.43 -7.87 -16.97
CA THR A 45 11.39 -7.66 -18.07
C THR A 45 12.26 -8.87 -18.36
N ASN A 46 12.23 -9.91 -17.52
CA ASN A 46 13.13 -11.07 -17.57
C ASN A 46 14.63 -10.68 -17.48
N ILE A 47 14.95 -9.74 -16.59
CA ILE A 47 16.32 -9.23 -16.34
C ILE A 47 16.82 -9.77 -14.99
N GLN A 48 18.13 -10.03 -14.86
CA GLN A 48 18.69 -10.48 -13.59
C GLN A 48 18.48 -9.45 -12.49
N MET A 49 18.41 -9.90 -11.24
CA MET A 49 18.30 -8.99 -10.10
C MET A 49 19.25 -9.32 -8.96
N THR A 50 19.49 -8.33 -8.12
CA THR A 50 20.10 -8.51 -6.80
C THR A 50 19.70 -7.37 -5.86
N ASP A 51 20.16 -7.41 -4.62
CA ASP A 51 20.03 -6.33 -3.65
C ASP A 51 21.32 -5.47 -3.61
N LEU A 52 21.24 -4.26 -3.05
CA LEU A 52 22.39 -3.35 -2.97
C LEU A 52 23.60 -3.94 -2.22
N ASP A 53 23.40 -4.72 -1.16
CA ASP A 53 24.49 -5.29 -0.35
C ASP A 53 25.21 -6.41 -1.13
N SER A 54 24.44 -7.29 -1.78
CA SER A 54 24.96 -8.32 -2.68
C SER A 54 25.65 -7.72 -3.89
N PHE A 55 25.07 -6.66 -4.46
CA PHE A 55 25.64 -5.94 -5.61
C PHE A 55 27.04 -5.42 -5.30
N VAL A 56 27.22 -4.72 -4.17
CA VAL A 56 28.54 -4.19 -3.78
C VAL A 56 29.53 -5.29 -3.39
N ALA A 57 29.04 -6.48 -3.01
CA ALA A 57 29.85 -7.67 -2.80
C ALA A 57 30.14 -8.45 -4.11
N GLY A 58 29.73 -7.94 -5.26
CA GLY A 58 29.94 -8.58 -6.57
C GLY A 58 29.06 -9.81 -6.82
N LYS A 59 27.95 -9.96 -6.08
CA LYS A 59 27.03 -11.09 -6.17
C LYS A 59 25.77 -10.72 -6.97
N VAL A 60 25.23 -11.70 -7.67
CA VAL A 60 23.93 -11.63 -8.37
C VAL A 60 23.08 -12.81 -7.90
N PHE A 61 21.76 -12.64 -7.83
CA PHE A 61 20.89 -13.75 -7.46
C PHE A 61 20.79 -14.77 -8.59
N SER A 62 20.61 -16.03 -8.23
CA SER A 62 20.33 -17.09 -9.20
C SER A 62 18.97 -16.89 -9.85
N SER A 63 18.86 -17.24 -11.13
CA SER A 63 17.60 -17.32 -11.84
C SER A 63 16.99 -18.72 -11.76
N GLY A 64 15.66 -18.81 -11.75
CA GLY A 64 14.94 -20.08 -11.87
C GLY A 64 15.17 -20.81 -13.21
N ILE A 65 14.49 -21.95 -13.37
CA ILE A 65 14.60 -22.78 -14.59
C ILE A 65 13.72 -22.28 -15.76
N THR A 66 12.70 -21.48 -15.47
CA THR A 66 11.78 -20.92 -16.45
C THR A 66 12.33 -19.59 -17.01
N LYS A 67 12.01 -19.29 -18.29
CA LYS A 67 12.50 -18.10 -19.01
C LYS A 67 14.04 -17.94 -19.07
N ARG A 68 14.78 -19.06 -18.98
CA ARG A 68 16.25 -19.07 -19.13
C ARG A 68 16.66 -18.39 -20.44
N SER A 69 17.59 -17.47 -20.32
CA SER A 69 18.31 -16.88 -21.45
C SER A 69 19.78 -16.77 -21.09
N ALA A 70 20.67 -16.68 -22.08
CA ALA A 70 22.09 -16.48 -21.82
C ALA A 70 22.34 -15.20 -21.00
N ALA A 71 21.48 -14.19 -21.13
CA ALA A 71 21.54 -12.95 -20.35
C ALA A 71 21.32 -13.17 -18.85
N LEU A 72 20.61 -14.23 -18.45
CA LEU A 72 20.37 -14.60 -17.04
C LEU A 72 21.52 -15.40 -16.40
N GLY A 73 22.56 -15.73 -17.17
CA GLY A 73 23.76 -16.41 -16.68
C GLY A 73 25.01 -15.51 -16.62
N ARG A 74 24.87 -14.22 -16.96
CA ARG A 74 25.98 -13.26 -16.94
C ARG A 74 26.49 -13.05 -15.51
N THR A 75 27.80 -13.01 -15.38
CA THR A 75 28.52 -12.64 -14.17
C THR A 75 28.50 -11.12 -13.96
N MET A 76 28.83 -10.67 -12.74
CA MET A 76 28.88 -9.23 -12.44
C MET A 76 29.86 -8.47 -13.35
N ALA A 77 30.98 -9.09 -13.73
CA ALA A 77 31.98 -8.47 -14.61
C ALA A 77 31.47 -8.22 -16.03
N GLU A 78 30.43 -8.92 -16.45
CA GLU A 78 29.80 -8.77 -17.77
C GLU A 78 28.69 -7.72 -17.80
N MET A 79 28.24 -7.24 -16.63
CA MET A 79 27.17 -6.25 -16.52
C MET A 79 27.66 -4.87 -16.95
N ARG A 80 26.96 -4.24 -17.91
CA ARG A 80 27.32 -2.93 -18.46
C ARG A 80 26.31 -1.85 -18.11
N ARG A 81 25.03 -2.21 -18.00
CA ARG A 81 23.95 -1.28 -17.69
C ARG A 81 23.13 -1.81 -16.53
N ILE A 82 23.28 -1.16 -15.38
CA ILE A 82 22.75 -1.58 -14.09
C ILE A 82 21.73 -0.54 -13.62
N LEU A 83 20.50 -0.98 -13.40
CA LEU A 83 19.43 -0.14 -12.86
C LEU A 83 19.41 -0.27 -11.33
N ILE A 84 19.75 0.80 -10.61
CA ILE A 84 19.49 0.94 -9.18
C ILE A 84 18.06 1.45 -9.01
N LEU A 85 17.20 0.65 -8.38
CA LEU A 85 15.76 0.92 -8.26
C LEU A 85 15.32 0.98 -6.79
N ASP A 86 14.54 2.01 -6.47
CA ASP A 86 13.81 2.12 -5.20
C ASP A 86 12.29 2.20 -5.42
N ASP A 87 11.51 1.88 -4.39
CA ASP A 87 10.05 1.98 -4.46
C ASP A 87 9.59 3.44 -4.55
N SER A 88 10.23 4.31 -3.77
CA SER A 88 9.91 5.73 -3.77
C SER A 88 11.08 6.63 -3.39
N ILE A 89 11.04 7.87 -3.87
CA ILE A 89 11.98 8.92 -3.50
C ILE A 89 11.25 10.10 -2.83
N ASN A 90 11.82 10.59 -1.73
CA ASN A 90 11.41 11.83 -1.09
C ASN A 90 12.58 12.78 -0.89
N GLY A 91 13.54 12.44 -0.03
CA GLY A 91 14.74 13.25 0.25
C GLY A 91 16.03 12.76 -0.43
N GLY A 92 15.99 11.60 -1.11
CA GLY A 92 17.10 11.05 -1.89
C GLY A 92 18.25 10.42 -1.10
N SER A 93 18.20 10.34 0.23
CA SER A 93 19.31 9.83 1.06
C SER A 93 19.74 8.41 0.67
N ALA A 94 18.78 7.49 0.49
CA ALA A 94 19.06 6.11 0.10
C ALA A 94 19.75 6.01 -1.27
N MET A 95 19.33 6.85 -2.23
CA MET A 95 19.97 6.93 -3.56
C MET A 95 21.41 7.45 -3.48
N ARG A 96 21.67 8.48 -2.65
CA ARG A 96 23.04 9.01 -2.43
C ARG A 96 23.93 7.95 -1.81
N GLU A 97 23.43 7.24 -0.80
CA GLU A 97 24.16 6.16 -0.16
C GLU A 97 24.47 5.03 -1.14
N ALA A 98 23.47 4.58 -1.92
CA ALA A 98 23.66 3.56 -2.95
C ALA A 98 24.74 3.95 -3.97
N ARG A 99 24.77 5.24 -4.37
CA ARG A 99 25.80 5.79 -5.26
C ARG A 99 27.19 5.76 -4.64
N VAL A 100 27.34 6.17 -3.38
CA VAL A 100 28.63 6.13 -2.65
C VAL A 100 29.13 4.68 -2.53
N ARG A 101 28.24 3.76 -2.15
CA ARG A 101 28.59 2.35 -1.96
C ARG A 101 28.97 1.66 -3.27
N ALA A 102 28.25 1.93 -4.37
CA ALA A 102 28.59 1.41 -5.69
C ALA A 102 29.95 1.94 -6.17
N ALA A 103 30.23 3.23 -5.97
CA ALA A 103 31.53 3.83 -6.30
C ALA A 103 32.68 3.21 -5.49
N ALA A 104 32.47 2.99 -4.19
CA ALA A 104 33.45 2.33 -3.31
C ALA A 104 33.74 0.88 -3.72
N ALA A 105 32.76 0.20 -4.34
CA ALA A 105 32.92 -1.13 -4.92
C ALA A 105 33.57 -1.11 -6.33
N GLY A 106 34.01 0.05 -6.83
CA GLY A 106 34.68 0.20 -8.11
C GLY A 106 33.75 0.18 -9.32
N VAL A 107 32.44 0.32 -9.14
CA VAL A 107 31.49 0.39 -10.25
C VAL A 107 31.52 1.78 -10.89
N SER A 108 31.68 1.83 -12.21
CA SER A 108 31.70 3.11 -12.93
C SER A 108 30.32 3.78 -12.91
N ARG A 109 30.31 5.10 -12.75
CA ARG A 109 29.08 5.91 -12.79
C ARG A 109 28.31 5.72 -14.10
N ASP A 110 29.00 5.55 -15.22
CA ASP A 110 28.39 5.42 -16.55
C ASP A 110 27.65 4.08 -16.75
N GLN A 111 27.90 3.10 -15.88
CA GLN A 111 27.17 1.84 -15.87
C GLN A 111 25.83 1.94 -15.10
N LEU A 112 25.65 2.97 -14.28
CA LEU A 112 24.56 3.06 -13.32
C LEU A 112 23.44 3.98 -13.82
N ILE A 113 22.21 3.51 -13.68
CA ILE A 113 20.98 4.28 -13.85
C ILE A 113 20.24 4.24 -12.53
N PHE A 114 19.88 5.38 -11.98
CA PHE A 114 19.11 5.50 -10.74
C PHE A 114 17.66 5.84 -11.07
N ALA A 115 16.72 5.03 -10.59
CA ALA A 115 15.30 5.33 -10.75
C ALA A 115 14.52 5.04 -9.48
N ALA A 116 13.39 5.73 -9.32
CA ALA A 116 12.37 5.40 -8.34
C ALA A 116 11.03 5.15 -9.03
N VAL A 117 10.24 4.21 -8.52
CA VAL A 117 8.88 3.99 -9.05
C VAL A 117 8.01 5.21 -8.76
N TYR A 118 8.04 5.72 -7.52
CA TYR A 118 7.22 6.85 -7.10
C TYR A 118 8.05 8.05 -6.60
N GLY A 119 7.67 9.27 -6.94
CA GLY A 119 8.30 10.49 -6.44
C GLY A 119 7.29 11.61 -6.19
N THR A 120 7.66 12.62 -5.41
CA THR A 120 6.84 13.83 -5.25
C THR A 120 7.01 14.79 -6.41
N TYR A 121 8.23 14.88 -6.93
CA TYR A 121 8.64 15.83 -7.95
C TYR A 121 9.07 15.11 -9.23
N GLU A 122 9.04 15.84 -10.35
CA GLU A 122 9.50 15.33 -11.65
C GLU A 122 11.00 15.07 -11.70
N ARG A 123 11.77 15.85 -10.94
CA ARG A 123 13.23 15.83 -10.98
C ARG A 123 13.80 15.75 -9.58
N TYR A 124 14.84 14.95 -9.47
CA TYR A 124 15.70 14.80 -8.31
C TYR A 124 17.13 14.76 -8.81
N ASP A 125 18.06 15.37 -8.08
CA ASP A 125 19.48 15.28 -8.43
C ASP A 125 20.01 13.86 -8.20
N GLU A 126 19.34 13.07 -7.36
CA GLU A 126 19.75 11.74 -6.97
C GLU A 126 19.26 10.62 -7.88
N ALA A 127 18.24 10.88 -8.72
CA ALA A 127 17.60 9.88 -9.57
C ALA A 127 17.45 10.39 -11.00
N ASP A 128 17.87 9.58 -11.97
CA ASP A 128 17.75 9.88 -13.39
C ASP A 128 16.29 9.79 -13.88
N LEU A 129 15.46 8.98 -13.19
CA LEU A 129 14.06 8.79 -13.57
C LEU A 129 13.13 8.56 -12.37
N VAL A 130 11.94 9.16 -12.44
CA VAL A 130 10.79 8.83 -11.60
C VAL A 130 9.65 8.32 -12.49
N PHE A 131 9.13 7.13 -12.21
CA PHE A 131 8.10 6.53 -13.08
C PHE A 131 6.75 7.23 -12.93
N GLU A 132 6.33 7.53 -11.70
CA GLU A 132 5.06 8.21 -11.44
C GLU A 132 5.17 9.26 -10.32
N LEU A 133 4.51 10.40 -10.53
CA LEU A 133 4.36 11.44 -9.52
C LEU A 133 3.20 11.11 -8.59
N VAL A 134 3.49 11.06 -7.29
CA VAL A 134 2.49 10.83 -6.25
C VAL A 134 2.60 11.98 -5.23
N PRO A 135 1.66 12.95 -5.27
CA PRO A 135 1.65 14.08 -4.36
C PRO A 135 1.48 13.66 -2.90
N GLN A 136 1.87 14.54 -1.98
CA GLN A 136 1.58 14.37 -0.56
C GLN A 136 0.13 14.79 -0.26
N PRO A 137 -0.55 14.18 0.75
CA PRO A 137 -0.10 13.03 1.52
C PRO A 137 -0.25 11.71 0.75
N ARG A 138 0.77 10.85 0.81
CA ARG A 138 0.78 9.53 0.15
C ARG A 138 1.04 8.37 1.09
N LEU A 139 0.57 7.19 0.69
CA LEU A 139 0.66 5.93 1.43
C LEU A 139 0.96 4.77 0.49
N PHE A 140 1.69 3.80 1.00
CA PHE A 140 2.04 2.59 0.26
C PHE A 140 1.62 1.35 1.02
N GLN A 141 1.08 0.36 0.30
CA GLN A 141 0.64 -0.90 0.88
C GLN A 141 1.69 -1.55 1.78
N TRP A 142 2.93 -1.64 1.31
CA TRP A 142 4.01 -2.38 1.97
C TRP A 142 4.57 -1.69 3.23
N ASN A 143 4.16 -0.46 3.54
CA ASN A 143 4.65 0.24 4.73
C ASN A 143 3.57 0.96 5.56
N ILE A 144 2.28 0.78 5.22
CA ILE A 144 1.18 1.51 5.87
C ILE A 144 1.19 1.36 7.39
N MET A 145 1.45 0.15 7.90
CA MET A 145 1.47 -0.15 9.34
C MET A 145 2.73 0.34 10.06
N HIS A 146 3.65 0.96 9.34
CA HIS A 146 4.88 1.56 9.88
C HIS A 146 4.96 3.05 9.54
N HIS A 147 3.91 3.60 8.92
CA HIS A 147 3.89 4.96 8.45
C HIS A 147 3.44 5.94 9.55
N LYS A 148 3.98 7.16 9.53
CA LYS A 148 3.64 8.22 10.49
C LYS A 148 2.15 8.59 10.53
N PHE A 149 1.41 8.30 9.45
CA PHE A 149 -0.03 8.59 9.38
C PHE A 149 -0.86 7.73 10.32
N LEU A 150 -0.33 6.63 10.88
CA LEU A 150 -1.02 5.89 11.95
C LEU A 150 -1.37 6.80 13.13
N GLY A 151 -0.53 7.79 13.44
CA GLY A 151 -0.80 8.81 14.47
C GLY A 151 -1.92 9.79 14.11
N GLN A 152 -2.60 9.61 12.98
CA GLN A 152 -3.77 10.34 12.52
C GLN A 152 -4.84 9.39 11.93
N SER A 153 -4.78 8.10 12.29
CA SER A 153 -5.67 7.08 11.74
C SER A 153 -6.54 6.44 12.82
N CYS A 154 -7.76 6.08 12.41
CA CYS A 154 -8.54 5.03 13.05
C CYS A 154 -8.10 3.67 12.48
N VAL A 155 -7.96 2.66 13.33
CA VAL A 155 -7.55 1.31 12.93
C VAL A 155 -8.44 0.30 13.65
N ASP A 156 -9.06 -0.62 12.90
CA ASP A 156 -9.74 -1.76 13.52
C ASP A 156 -8.74 -2.75 14.12
N ILE A 157 -9.19 -3.59 15.04
CA ILE A 157 -8.35 -4.60 15.69
C ILE A 157 -8.48 -5.94 14.96
N ASP A 158 -9.70 -6.45 14.86
CA ASP A 158 -9.98 -7.77 14.29
C ASP A 158 -9.90 -7.71 12.75
N GLY A 159 -9.18 -8.65 12.15
CA GLY A 159 -8.87 -8.67 10.72
C GLY A 159 -7.78 -7.68 10.27
N VAL A 160 -7.25 -6.83 11.17
CA VAL A 160 -6.15 -5.88 10.88
C VAL A 160 -4.94 -6.14 11.78
N LEU A 161 -5.07 -5.96 13.09
CA LEU A 161 -3.98 -6.18 14.05
C LEU A 161 -3.86 -7.66 14.44
N CYS A 162 -4.97 -8.39 14.45
CA CYS A 162 -5.03 -9.84 14.64
C CYS A 162 -6.03 -10.47 13.67
N PHE A 163 -6.02 -11.79 13.60
CA PHE A 163 -7.09 -12.53 12.91
C PHE A 163 -8.44 -12.33 13.58
N ASP A 164 -9.51 -12.37 12.79
CA ASP A 164 -10.88 -12.43 13.29
C ASP A 164 -11.13 -13.70 14.11
N PRO A 165 -12.01 -13.63 15.13
CA PRO A 165 -12.47 -14.83 15.81
C PRO A 165 -13.28 -15.68 14.83
N THR A 166 -13.07 -17.00 14.88
CA THR A 166 -13.97 -17.94 14.20
C THR A 166 -15.38 -17.86 14.80
N HIS A 167 -16.36 -18.43 14.09
CA HIS A 167 -17.73 -18.50 14.59
C HIS A 167 -17.83 -19.20 15.96
N LEU A 168 -17.01 -20.23 16.19
CA LEU A 168 -16.97 -20.97 17.46
C LEU A 168 -16.29 -20.18 18.58
N GLU A 169 -15.26 -19.40 18.26
CA GLU A 169 -14.56 -18.55 19.24
C GLU A 169 -15.41 -17.32 19.62
N ASN A 170 -16.27 -16.82 18.73
CA ASN A 170 -17.13 -15.66 19.00
C ASN A 170 -18.38 -16.05 19.80
N ASP A 171 -18.24 -16.77 20.91
CA ASP A 171 -19.34 -17.30 21.74
C ASP A 171 -19.91 -16.30 22.77
N ASP A 172 -19.30 -15.11 22.90
CA ASP A 172 -19.59 -14.13 23.97
C ASP A 172 -19.36 -14.72 25.38
N GLY A 173 -18.49 -15.73 25.48
CA GLY A 173 -18.25 -16.57 26.64
C GLY A 173 -16.79 -17.01 26.78
N PRO A 174 -16.52 -18.20 27.36
CA PRO A 174 -15.16 -18.67 27.62
C PRO A 174 -14.28 -18.82 26.38
N ALA A 175 -14.85 -19.24 25.24
CA ALA A 175 -14.05 -19.38 24.02
C ALA A 175 -13.59 -18.01 23.51
N TYR A 176 -14.45 -16.99 23.61
CA TYR A 176 -14.11 -15.65 23.21
C TYR A 176 -13.05 -15.02 24.13
N LEU A 177 -13.12 -15.25 25.43
CA LEU A 177 -12.07 -14.83 26.36
C LEU A 177 -10.71 -15.46 26.02
N SER A 178 -10.70 -16.75 25.66
CA SER A 178 -9.48 -17.43 25.21
C SER A 178 -8.94 -16.81 23.93
N PHE A 179 -9.81 -16.52 22.95
CA PHE A 179 -9.45 -15.82 21.73
C PHE A 179 -8.83 -14.46 22.04
N LEU A 180 -9.47 -13.62 22.86
CA LEU A 180 -8.97 -12.27 23.17
C LEU A 180 -7.57 -12.30 23.80
N ALA A 181 -7.29 -13.29 24.66
CA ALA A 181 -5.99 -13.45 25.30
C ALA A 181 -4.90 -13.98 24.35
N GLN A 182 -5.27 -14.77 23.33
CA GLN A 182 -4.35 -15.51 22.47
C GLN A 182 -4.47 -15.14 20.99
N ALA A 183 -5.14 -14.03 20.68
CA ALA A 183 -5.44 -13.63 19.31
C ALA A 183 -4.15 -13.58 18.50
N ARG A 184 -4.13 -14.30 17.38
CA ARG A 184 -2.94 -14.43 16.55
C ARG A 184 -2.66 -13.07 15.88
N PRO A 185 -1.48 -12.47 16.07
CA PRO A 185 -1.15 -11.19 15.45
C PRO A 185 -1.13 -11.28 13.92
N LEU A 186 -1.48 -10.19 13.25
CA LEU A 186 -1.49 -10.07 11.79
C LEU A 186 -0.58 -8.92 11.34
N HIS A 187 -1.00 -7.66 11.54
CA HIS A 187 -0.22 -6.50 11.15
C HIS A 187 0.16 -5.61 12.35
N VAL A 188 1.16 -6.05 13.12
CA VAL A 188 1.64 -5.30 14.29
C VAL A 188 2.36 -4.01 13.84
N PRO A 189 1.89 -2.82 14.26
CA PRO A 189 2.49 -1.56 13.87
C PRO A 189 3.78 -1.27 14.62
N THR A 190 4.63 -0.42 14.05
CA THR A 190 5.84 0.11 14.72
C THR A 190 5.72 1.59 15.09
N ARG A 191 4.55 2.18 14.83
CA ARG A 191 4.23 3.58 15.13
C ARG A 191 2.95 3.62 15.94
N LYS A 192 2.85 4.65 16.78
CA LYS A 192 1.65 4.93 17.55
C LYS A 192 0.44 5.11 16.64
N ILE A 193 -0.65 4.43 16.97
CA ILE A 193 -1.96 4.60 16.34
C ILE A 193 -2.72 5.71 17.09
N ALA A 194 -3.43 6.60 16.40
CA ALA A 194 -4.26 7.59 17.08
C ALA A 194 -5.44 6.93 17.80
N TYR A 195 -6.25 6.18 17.04
CA TYR A 195 -7.48 5.57 17.54
C TYR A 195 -7.57 4.10 17.14
N LEU A 196 -7.76 3.22 18.11
CA LEU A 196 -8.26 1.87 17.85
C LEU A 196 -9.77 1.90 17.95
N VAL A 197 -10.48 1.50 16.89
CA VAL A 197 -11.95 1.56 16.84
C VAL A 197 -12.49 0.19 16.48
N THR A 198 -13.00 -0.53 17.46
CA THR A 198 -13.34 -1.95 17.33
C THR A 198 -14.79 -2.26 17.70
N SER A 199 -15.29 -3.36 17.13
CA SER A 199 -16.60 -3.94 17.46
C SER A 199 -16.56 -4.93 18.64
N ARG A 200 -15.41 -5.09 19.31
CA ARG A 200 -15.33 -5.78 20.60
C ARG A 200 -16.18 -5.02 21.63
N LEU A 201 -16.85 -5.77 22.52
CA LEU A 201 -17.72 -5.18 23.53
C LEU A 201 -16.90 -4.59 24.69
N GLU A 202 -17.37 -3.50 25.28
CA GLU A 202 -16.66 -2.81 26.38
C GLU A 202 -16.35 -3.69 27.60
N LYS A 203 -17.22 -4.68 27.90
CA LYS A 203 -16.97 -5.66 28.97
C LYS A 203 -15.67 -6.47 28.79
N TYR A 204 -15.10 -6.45 27.58
CA TYR A 204 -13.85 -7.12 27.22
C TYR A 204 -12.63 -6.20 27.10
N ARG A 205 -12.76 -4.94 27.53
CA ARG A 205 -11.67 -3.96 27.52
C ARG A 205 -10.42 -4.47 28.23
N PRO A 206 -10.47 -5.01 29.48
CA PRO A 206 -9.26 -5.47 30.17
C PRO A 206 -8.46 -6.52 29.38
N GLN A 207 -9.16 -7.47 28.74
CA GLN A 207 -8.56 -8.52 27.94
C GLN A 207 -7.96 -7.96 26.65
N THR A 208 -8.67 -7.02 26.02
CA THR A 208 -8.22 -6.35 24.78
C THR A 208 -6.96 -5.52 25.04
N GLU A 209 -6.95 -4.71 26.10
CA GLU A 209 -5.81 -3.87 26.48
C GLU A 209 -4.60 -4.72 26.89
N ALA A 210 -4.80 -5.80 27.64
CA ALA A 210 -3.73 -6.74 27.99
C ALA A 210 -3.09 -7.37 26.75
N TRP A 211 -3.90 -7.80 25.77
CA TRP A 211 -3.39 -8.33 24.51
C TRP A 211 -2.62 -7.27 23.73
N LEU A 212 -3.17 -6.06 23.55
CA LEU A 212 -2.50 -4.96 22.85
C LEU A 212 -1.13 -4.65 23.47
N ALA A 213 -1.06 -4.59 24.81
CA ALA A 213 0.18 -4.37 25.55
C ALA A 213 1.21 -5.49 25.31
N SER A 214 0.77 -6.76 25.33
CA SER A 214 1.65 -7.91 25.07
C SER A 214 2.22 -7.92 23.64
N GLN A 215 1.51 -7.31 22.69
CA GLN A 215 1.95 -7.17 21.30
C GLN A 215 2.77 -5.89 21.05
N GLY A 216 2.98 -5.05 22.08
CA GLY A 216 3.70 -3.78 21.95
C GLY A 216 2.97 -2.74 21.09
N VAL A 217 1.65 -2.82 20.99
CA VAL A 217 0.85 -1.85 20.22
C VAL A 217 0.69 -0.56 21.04
N ASP A 218 1.31 0.52 20.58
CA ASP A 218 1.11 1.86 21.12
C ASP A 218 -0.07 2.55 20.43
N TYR A 219 -1.00 3.09 21.22
CA TYR A 219 -2.19 3.77 20.72
C TYR A 219 -2.60 4.95 21.61
N GLY A 220 -3.38 5.88 21.06
CA GLY A 220 -3.93 7.03 21.80
C GLY A 220 -5.17 6.64 22.60
N GLU A 221 -6.24 6.27 21.90
CA GLU A 221 -7.52 5.92 22.51
C GLU A 221 -8.05 4.59 21.94
N LEU A 222 -8.59 3.75 22.81
CA LEU A 222 -9.30 2.53 22.46
C LEU A 222 -10.80 2.75 22.60
N VAL A 223 -11.49 2.74 21.46
CA VAL A 223 -12.92 2.99 21.30
C VAL A 223 -13.61 1.66 21.01
N MET A 224 -14.42 1.21 21.96
CA MET A 224 -15.10 -0.10 21.90
C MET A 224 -16.61 0.07 21.94
N LEU A 225 -17.32 -0.97 21.50
CA LEU A 225 -18.76 -0.93 21.39
C LEU A 225 -19.41 -1.18 22.77
N ASP A 226 -20.10 -0.19 23.30
CA ASP A 226 -20.82 -0.30 24.58
C ASP A 226 -22.23 -0.88 24.37
N LEU A 227 -22.30 -2.21 24.26
CA LEU A 227 -23.54 -2.98 24.20
C LEU A 227 -23.46 -4.19 25.15
N PRO A 228 -24.58 -4.66 25.71
CA PRO A 228 -24.56 -5.69 26.74
C PRO A 228 -24.13 -7.08 26.24
N SER A 229 -24.39 -7.41 24.96
CA SER A 229 -24.15 -8.76 24.43
C SER A 229 -23.91 -8.80 22.93
N LYS A 230 -23.34 -9.92 22.46
CA LYS A 230 -23.21 -10.23 21.03
C LYS A 230 -24.56 -10.22 20.32
N ALA A 231 -25.59 -10.77 20.94
CA ALA A 231 -26.93 -10.83 20.37
C ALA A 231 -27.50 -9.43 20.10
N GLU A 232 -27.30 -8.51 21.05
CA GLU A 232 -27.76 -7.12 20.91
C GLU A 232 -26.98 -6.36 19.84
N ARG A 233 -25.66 -6.57 19.79
CA ARG A 233 -24.78 -6.05 18.72
C ARG A 233 -25.23 -6.47 17.33
N GLN A 234 -25.57 -7.76 17.16
CA GLN A 234 -26.06 -8.30 15.89
C GLN A 234 -27.44 -7.75 15.53
N ARG A 235 -28.36 -7.69 16.51
CA ARG A 235 -29.72 -7.15 16.34
C ARG A 235 -29.69 -5.70 15.82
N LEU A 236 -28.78 -4.89 16.34
CA LEU A 236 -28.65 -3.47 15.98
C LEU A 236 -27.81 -3.22 14.72
N ALA A 237 -27.16 -4.25 14.16
CA ALA A 237 -26.18 -4.12 13.07
C ALA A 237 -25.16 -2.99 13.33
N ALA A 238 -24.75 -2.83 14.60
CA ALA A 238 -24.12 -1.61 15.09
C ALA A 238 -22.69 -1.38 14.58
N HIS A 239 -22.04 -2.42 14.04
CA HIS A 239 -20.62 -2.46 13.67
C HIS A 239 -20.15 -1.29 12.79
N GLY A 240 -20.69 -1.20 11.58
CA GLY A 240 -20.27 -0.19 10.61
C GLY A 240 -20.69 1.23 11.03
N ARG A 241 -21.88 1.38 11.62
CA ARG A 241 -22.40 2.69 12.01
C ARG A 241 -21.64 3.28 13.20
N PHE A 242 -21.35 2.46 14.23
CA PHE A 242 -20.56 2.87 15.38
C PHE A 242 -19.17 3.39 14.97
N LYS A 243 -18.43 2.58 14.19
CA LYS A 243 -17.11 2.94 13.67
C LYS A 243 -17.17 4.23 12.85
N ALA A 244 -18.16 4.33 11.95
CA ALA A 244 -18.33 5.51 11.11
C ALA A 244 -18.66 6.78 11.89
N ASP A 245 -19.55 6.68 12.88
CA ASP A 245 -19.99 7.82 13.69
C ASP A 245 -18.84 8.37 14.55
N PHE A 246 -18.01 7.49 15.12
CA PHE A 246 -16.77 7.93 15.79
C PHE A 246 -15.80 8.58 14.79
N TYR A 247 -15.50 7.90 13.69
CA TYR A 247 -14.54 8.38 12.69
C TYR A 247 -14.95 9.74 12.08
N LYS A 248 -16.25 9.96 11.89
CA LYS A 248 -16.81 11.23 11.42
C LYS A 248 -16.48 12.40 12.37
N ARG A 249 -16.53 12.15 13.68
CA ARG A 249 -16.35 13.16 14.72
C ARG A 249 -14.89 13.35 15.14
N SER A 250 -14.03 12.36 14.93
CA SER A 250 -12.60 12.47 15.23
C SER A 250 -11.86 13.35 14.22
N ASP A 251 -10.62 13.72 14.55
CA ASP A 251 -9.70 14.43 13.66
C ASP A 251 -8.92 13.48 12.72
N ALA A 252 -9.15 12.17 12.82
CA ALA A 252 -8.49 11.17 11.99
C ALA A 252 -8.76 11.41 10.51
N VAL A 253 -7.73 11.16 9.70
CA VAL A 253 -7.70 11.41 8.24
C VAL A 253 -7.78 10.12 7.42
N LEU A 254 -7.68 8.96 8.07
CA LEU A 254 -7.78 7.64 7.47
C LEU A 254 -8.42 6.67 8.46
N PHE A 255 -9.26 5.77 7.96
CA PHE A 255 -9.66 4.56 8.68
C PHE A 255 -9.05 3.34 7.99
N ILE A 256 -8.49 2.40 8.75
CA ILE A 256 -8.00 1.11 8.24
C ILE A 256 -8.96 0.02 8.74
N GLU A 257 -9.64 -0.61 7.79
CA GLU A 257 -10.69 -1.60 8.02
C GLU A 257 -10.31 -2.90 7.28
N SER A 258 -10.68 -4.06 7.83
CA SER A 258 -10.37 -5.35 7.22
C SER A 258 -11.35 -5.67 6.09
N GLU A 259 -12.65 -5.64 6.38
CA GLU A 259 -13.73 -6.10 5.51
C GLU A 259 -14.20 -5.04 4.50
N HIS A 260 -14.38 -5.44 3.24
CA HIS A 260 -14.79 -4.51 2.18
C HIS A 260 -16.14 -3.81 2.47
N ASP A 261 -17.18 -4.56 2.85
CA ASP A 261 -18.52 -4.00 3.07
C ASP A 261 -18.55 -3.03 4.26
N GLN A 262 -17.81 -3.33 5.33
CA GLN A 262 -17.64 -2.39 6.44
C GLN A 262 -16.90 -1.15 5.99
N ALA A 263 -15.82 -1.29 5.23
CA ALA A 263 -15.05 -0.17 4.73
C ALA A 263 -15.89 0.77 3.85
N VAL A 264 -16.74 0.22 2.96
CA VAL A 264 -17.71 0.98 2.15
C VAL A 264 -18.70 1.73 3.04
N ASN A 265 -19.30 1.06 4.01
CA ASN A 265 -20.26 1.66 4.92
C ASN A 265 -19.65 2.78 5.78
N ILE A 266 -18.44 2.56 6.31
CA ILE A 266 -17.71 3.55 7.09
C ILE A 266 -17.39 4.76 6.21
N ALA A 267 -16.87 4.57 4.99
CA ALA A 267 -16.56 5.66 4.09
C ALA A 267 -17.81 6.49 3.74
N LYS A 268 -18.92 5.81 3.43
CA LYS A 268 -20.20 6.45 3.09
C LYS A 268 -20.77 7.28 4.25
N LEU A 269 -20.80 6.72 5.46
CA LEU A 269 -21.40 7.36 6.62
C LEU A 269 -20.52 8.47 7.23
N SER A 270 -19.20 8.26 7.23
CA SER A 270 -18.24 9.23 7.77
C SER A 270 -17.94 10.38 6.81
N GLY A 271 -18.08 10.16 5.49
CA GLY A 271 -17.64 11.12 4.48
C GLY A 271 -16.12 11.25 4.39
N LYS A 272 -15.38 10.25 4.88
CA LYS A 272 -13.91 10.25 4.93
C LYS A 272 -13.33 8.98 4.26
N PRO A 273 -12.06 9.00 3.82
CA PRO A 273 -11.45 7.85 3.15
C PRO A 273 -11.21 6.68 4.11
N VAL A 274 -11.35 5.46 3.59
CA VAL A 274 -11.12 4.19 4.31
C VAL A 274 -10.24 3.28 3.46
N LEU A 275 -9.15 2.77 4.02
CA LEU A 275 -8.33 1.73 3.42
C LEU A 275 -8.88 0.36 3.85
N CYS A 276 -9.25 -0.47 2.88
CA CYS A 276 -9.66 -1.85 3.12
C CYS A 276 -8.47 -2.79 2.96
N ILE A 277 -8.13 -3.57 4.00
CA ILE A 277 -7.00 -4.52 3.99
C ILE A 277 -7.30 -5.73 3.09
N GLU A 278 -8.52 -6.25 3.08
CA GLU A 278 -8.91 -7.37 2.23
C GLU A 278 -8.69 -7.05 0.74
N SER A 279 -9.23 -5.91 0.29
CA SER A 279 -9.17 -5.51 -1.12
C SER A 279 -7.92 -4.72 -1.50
N GLN A 280 -7.19 -4.18 -0.52
CA GLN A 280 -6.07 -3.25 -0.71
C GLN A 280 -6.48 -2.03 -1.56
N LEU A 281 -7.69 -1.52 -1.32
CA LEU A 281 -8.25 -0.36 -2.00
C LEU A 281 -8.53 0.78 -1.04
N MET A 282 -8.25 2.00 -1.51
CA MET A 282 -8.71 3.23 -0.85
C MET A 282 -10.13 3.53 -1.29
N ILE A 283 -11.08 3.35 -0.39
CA ILE A 283 -12.48 3.68 -0.59
C ILE A 283 -12.68 5.14 -0.21
N SER A 284 -13.05 5.96 -1.18
CA SER A 284 -13.40 7.37 -0.96
C SER A 284 -14.90 7.61 -1.19
N PRO A 285 -15.52 8.55 -0.45
CA PRO A 285 -16.92 8.92 -0.65
C PRO A 285 -17.22 9.35 -2.10
N ASP A 286 -16.30 10.10 -2.72
CA ASP A 286 -16.45 10.57 -4.10
C ASP A 286 -16.55 9.40 -5.10
N MET A 287 -15.74 8.36 -4.90
CA MET A 287 -15.76 7.16 -5.74
C MET A 287 -17.05 6.37 -5.55
N LEU A 288 -17.54 6.27 -4.32
CA LEU A 288 -18.82 5.62 -4.02
C LEU A 288 -19.98 6.36 -4.68
N TRP A 289 -20.05 7.68 -4.52
CA TRP A 289 -21.08 8.51 -5.15
C TRP A 289 -21.08 8.35 -6.68
N LEU A 290 -19.90 8.39 -7.31
CA LEU A 290 -19.79 8.24 -8.74
C LEU A 290 -20.18 6.84 -9.22
N SER A 291 -19.91 5.80 -8.43
CA SER A 291 -20.34 4.43 -8.70
C SER A 291 -21.87 4.26 -8.61
N GLU A 292 -22.52 4.92 -7.64
CA GLU A 292 -23.98 4.92 -7.49
C GLU A 292 -24.63 5.63 -8.69
N GLN A 293 -24.09 6.78 -9.10
CA GLN A 293 -24.55 7.49 -10.29
C GLN A 293 -24.38 6.69 -11.58
N LEU A 294 -23.26 5.97 -11.75
CA LEU A 294 -23.03 5.10 -12.90
C LEU A 294 -24.05 3.96 -12.99
N LYS A 295 -24.39 3.35 -11.84
CA LYS A 295 -25.43 2.31 -11.76
C LYS A 295 -26.81 2.87 -12.13
N GLN A 296 -27.09 4.12 -11.77
CA GLN A 296 -28.35 4.81 -12.07
C GLN A 296 -28.40 5.41 -13.49
N ALA A 297 -27.26 5.60 -14.15
CA ALA A 297 -27.20 6.16 -15.50
C ALA A 297 -27.79 5.17 -16.51
N THR A 298 -28.91 5.55 -17.12
CA THR A 298 -29.61 4.81 -18.17
C THR A 298 -29.11 5.14 -19.58
N THR A 299 -28.41 6.27 -19.75
CA THR A 299 -27.93 6.74 -21.06
C THR A 299 -26.43 6.49 -21.26
N SER A 300 -26.06 6.15 -22.50
CA SER A 300 -24.67 5.89 -22.92
C SER A 300 -23.75 7.10 -22.73
N GLU A 301 -24.25 8.31 -23.00
CA GLU A 301 -23.49 9.55 -22.83
C GLU A 301 -23.24 9.90 -21.36
N GLY A 302 -24.25 9.73 -20.50
CA GLY A 302 -24.12 9.92 -19.05
C GLY A 302 -23.06 8.98 -18.45
N ARG A 303 -23.09 7.69 -18.84
CA ARG A 303 -22.07 6.71 -18.43
C ARG A 303 -20.66 7.10 -18.88
N LYS A 304 -20.48 7.58 -20.12
CA LYS A 304 -19.17 8.04 -20.63
C LYS A 304 -18.64 9.27 -19.87
N ALA A 305 -19.50 10.25 -19.59
CA ALA A 305 -19.13 11.44 -18.81
C ALA A 305 -18.72 11.07 -17.37
N MET A 306 -19.42 10.13 -16.75
CA MET A 306 -19.10 9.67 -15.39
C MET A 306 -17.82 8.82 -15.35
N LEU A 307 -17.62 7.89 -16.29
CA LEU A 307 -16.37 7.14 -16.43
C LEU A 307 -15.16 8.07 -16.59
N LYS A 308 -15.32 9.15 -17.35
CA LYS A 308 -14.31 10.19 -17.52
C LYS A 308 -13.99 10.93 -16.21
N THR A 309 -15.02 11.23 -15.42
CA THR A 309 -14.85 11.87 -14.10
C THR A 309 -14.14 10.91 -13.14
N MET A 310 -14.48 9.63 -13.17
CA MET A 310 -13.89 8.58 -12.33
C MET A 310 -12.41 8.39 -12.66
N ALA A 311 -12.09 8.34 -13.96
CA ALA A 311 -10.72 8.30 -14.43
C ALA A 311 -9.91 9.52 -13.97
N ARG A 312 -10.51 10.72 -13.95
CA ARG A 312 -9.86 11.94 -13.42
C ARG A 312 -9.63 11.89 -11.92
N THR A 313 -10.61 11.43 -11.14
CA THR A 313 -10.48 11.31 -9.69
C THR A 313 -9.42 10.28 -9.30
N VAL A 314 -9.33 9.17 -10.02
CA VAL A 314 -8.35 8.10 -9.77
C VAL A 314 -6.94 8.47 -10.26
N LEU A 315 -6.83 9.05 -11.46
CA LEU A 315 -5.54 9.29 -12.13
C LEU A 315 -4.98 10.71 -11.93
N GLY A 316 -5.77 11.64 -11.37
CA GLY A 316 -5.51 13.08 -11.43
C GLY A 316 -5.67 13.65 -12.84
N GLU A 317 -5.69 14.99 -12.97
CA GLU A 317 -5.92 15.64 -14.27
C GLU A 317 -4.78 15.33 -15.27
N THR A 318 -3.53 15.33 -14.82
CA THR A 318 -2.35 15.01 -15.65
C THR A 318 -2.36 13.54 -16.12
N GLY A 319 -2.75 12.61 -15.25
CA GLY A 319 -2.89 11.19 -15.60
C GLY A 319 -4.05 10.94 -16.57
N TYR A 320 -5.17 11.66 -16.41
CA TYR A 320 -6.30 11.59 -17.33
C TYR A 320 -5.96 12.12 -18.73
N GLN A 321 -5.26 13.26 -18.84
CA GLN A 321 -4.85 13.80 -20.15
C GLN A 321 -3.88 12.85 -20.87
N THR A 322 -3.00 12.17 -20.13
CA THR A 322 -2.08 11.15 -20.66
C THR A 322 -2.81 9.90 -21.15
N LEU A 323 -3.86 9.46 -20.44
CA LEU A 323 -4.74 8.38 -20.89
C LEU A 323 -5.50 8.77 -22.16
N LYS A 324 -6.03 9.99 -22.20
CA LYS A 324 -6.82 10.51 -23.32
C LYS A 324 -5.98 10.68 -24.59
N SER A 325 -4.72 11.12 -24.47
CA SER A 325 -3.81 11.25 -25.62
C SER A 325 -3.46 9.90 -26.23
N ARG A 326 -3.38 8.82 -25.45
CA ARG A 326 -3.17 7.44 -25.94
C ARG A 326 -4.38 6.80 -26.61
N MET A 327 -5.60 7.25 -26.27
CA MET A 327 -6.84 6.73 -26.87
C MET A 327 -7.23 7.45 -28.17
N ARG A 328 -6.62 8.60 -28.49
CA ARG A 328 -6.71 9.18 -29.83
C ARG A 328 -5.84 8.32 -30.75
N LYS A 329 -6.48 7.52 -31.62
CA LYS A 329 -5.79 6.86 -32.74
C LYS A 329 -4.96 7.93 -33.49
N PRO A 330 -3.73 7.60 -33.95
CA PRO A 330 -3.05 8.47 -34.89
C PRO A 330 -3.95 8.63 -36.12
N ALA A 331 -4.07 9.87 -36.61
CA ALA A 331 -4.63 10.14 -37.93
C ALA A 331 -3.69 9.56 -39.00
#